data_AF-A0A0S3QUV0-F1
#
_entry.id   AF-A0A0S3QUV0-F1
#
_cell.length_a   1.000
_cell.length_b   1.000
_cell.length_c   1.000
_cell.angle_alpha   90.00
_cell.angle_beta   90.00
_cell.angle_gamma   90.00
#
_symmetry.space_group_name_H-M   'P 1'
#
loop_
_entity.id
_entity.type
_entity.pdbx_description
1 polymer ?
#
loop_
_entity_poly.entity_id
_entity_poly.type
_entity_poly.pdbx_seq_one_letter_code
_entity_poly.pdbx_strand_id
1 'polypeptide(L)'
;MREYKERSVSIVVFSRTDFKERGFTLIELMIVIAILAILAVVAVGIYRHYFRTAFEVDPVSVLMSASAAMEDYYADHGTYPSQIEDLPGFDDGSKDNEYIIHNDRDPRRKFKIYIASANATAYSLKVENYATSEDWKIVWSLNCTAGAPVGSCKPVQEKGSGILRKLF
;
A
#
# COMPACT_ATOMS: atom_id res chain seq x y z
N MET A 1 0.68 77.80 -54.45
CA MET A 1 0.27 77.48 -53.07
C MET A 1 1.04 76.25 -52.61
N ARG A 2 1.90 76.45 -51.60
CA ARG A 2 2.55 75.52 -50.66
C ARG A 2 3.37 74.31 -51.20
N GLU A 3 4.69 74.47 -51.11
CA GLU A 3 5.66 73.38 -50.95
C GLU A 3 5.30 72.51 -49.73
N TYR A 4 5.29 71.19 -49.90
CA TYR A 4 5.18 70.24 -48.79
C TYR A 4 6.54 69.57 -48.58
N LYS A 5 7.20 69.96 -47.49
CA LYS A 5 8.52 69.49 -47.06
C LYS A 5 8.41 68.04 -46.56
N GLU A 6 9.00 67.09 -47.28
CA GLU A 6 9.16 65.71 -46.84
C GLU A 6 9.96 65.66 -45.53
N ARG A 7 9.34 65.23 -44.44
CA ARG A 7 10.05 64.82 -43.22
C ARG A 7 10.28 63.31 -43.31
N SER A 8 11.53 62.93 -43.55
CA SER A 8 12.00 61.56 -43.43
C SER A 8 11.84 61.06 -41.98
N VAL A 9 10.84 60.21 -41.75
CA VAL A 9 10.71 59.47 -40.49
C VAL A 9 11.61 58.24 -40.58
N SER A 10 12.75 58.29 -39.89
CA SER A 10 13.64 57.15 -39.75
C SER A 10 13.01 56.11 -38.82
N ILE A 11 12.33 55.12 -39.40
CA ILE A 11 11.86 53.94 -38.66
C ILE A 11 13.11 53.14 -38.25
N VAL A 12 13.39 53.08 -36.95
CA VAL A 12 14.43 52.20 -36.41
C VAL A 12 13.86 50.79 -36.42
N VAL A 13 14.23 50.00 -37.43
CA VAL A 13 13.90 48.57 -37.49
C VAL A 13 14.66 47.87 -36.38
N PHE A 14 13.98 47.50 -35.30
CA PHE A 14 14.54 46.63 -34.27
C PHE A 14 14.88 45.28 -34.90
N SER A 15 16.18 45.00 -35.05
CA SER A 15 16.69 43.71 -35.47
C SER A 15 16.20 42.65 -34.48
N ARG A 16 15.35 41.73 -34.95
CA ARG A 16 14.99 40.54 -34.18
C ARG A 16 16.25 39.70 -34.04
N THR A 17 16.70 39.48 -32.80
CA THR A 17 17.67 38.43 -32.51
C THR A 17 17.02 37.08 -32.84
N ASP A 18 17.44 36.45 -33.93
CA ASP A 18 17.05 35.08 -34.27
C ASP A 18 17.55 34.12 -33.18
N PHE A 19 16.68 33.81 -32.21
CA PHE A 19 16.85 32.59 -31.43
C PHE A 19 16.74 31.45 -32.44
N LYS A 20 17.88 30.82 -32.73
CA LYS A 20 17.97 29.67 -33.62
C LYS A 20 17.15 28.53 -32.98
N GLU A 21 15.87 28.43 -33.35
CA GLU A 21 14.96 27.38 -32.94
C GLU A 21 15.55 26.04 -33.41
N ARG A 22 16.30 25.38 -32.51
CA ARG A 22 16.79 24.01 -32.72
C ARG A 22 15.60 23.09 -32.52
N GLY A 23 14.85 22.82 -33.59
CA GLY A 23 13.77 21.85 -33.57
C GLY A 23 14.29 20.44 -33.29
N PHE A 24 13.55 19.68 -32.48
CA PHE A 24 13.77 18.24 -32.27
C PHE A 24 13.64 17.51 -33.60
N THR A 25 14.54 16.55 -33.85
CA THR A 25 14.45 15.74 -35.07
C THR A 25 13.43 14.61 -34.91
N LEU A 26 12.75 14.26 -35.99
CA LEU A 26 11.76 13.15 -35.99
C LEU A 26 12.43 11.82 -35.60
N ILE A 27 13.68 11.63 -36.02
CA ILE A 27 14.47 10.45 -35.68
C ILE A 27 14.83 10.39 -34.19
N GLU A 28 15.09 11.52 -33.55
CA GLU A 28 15.36 11.61 -32.11
C GLU A 28 14.13 11.20 -31.30
N LEU A 29 12.94 11.64 -31.73
CA LEU A 29 11.69 11.18 -31.12
C LEU A 29 11.45 9.66 -31.32
N MET A 30 11.75 9.12 -32.51
CA MET A 30 11.58 7.69 -32.80
C MET A 30 12.44 6.80 -31.89
N ILE A 31 13.68 7.22 -31.61
CA ILE A 31 14.56 6.47 -30.70
C ILE A 31 14.04 6.56 -29.27
N VAL A 32 13.57 7.74 -28.83
CA VAL A 32 13.01 7.93 -27.47
C VAL A 32 11.79 7.04 -27.24
N ILE A 33 10.84 7.00 -28.18
CA ILE A 33 9.65 6.13 -28.03
C ILE A 33 10.01 4.64 -28.06
N ALA A 34 11.04 4.25 -28.84
CA ALA A 34 11.52 2.87 -28.89
C ALA A 34 12.10 2.44 -27.53
N ILE A 35 12.90 3.31 -26.90
CA ILE A 35 13.45 3.05 -25.57
C ILE A 35 12.32 3.01 -24.51
N LEU A 36 11.36 3.95 -24.57
CA LEU A 36 10.22 3.98 -23.65
C LEU A 36 9.36 2.71 -23.73
N ALA A 37 9.17 2.15 -24.93
CA ALA A 37 8.42 0.91 -25.11
C ALA A 37 9.09 -0.27 -24.41
N ILE A 38 10.41 -0.38 -24.48
CA ILE A 38 11.18 -1.44 -23.80
C ILE A 38 11.10 -1.26 -22.28
N LEU A 39 11.28 -0.03 -21.79
CA LEU A 39 11.22 0.26 -20.36
C LEU A 39 9.82 -0.01 -19.77
N ALA A 40 8.75 0.28 -20.51
CA ALA A 40 7.38 0.08 -20.06
C ALA A 40 7.07 -1.40 -19.75
N VAL A 41 7.58 -2.34 -20.57
CA VAL A 41 7.34 -3.78 -20.36
C VAL A 41 7.97 -4.26 -19.05
N VAL A 42 9.22 -3.84 -18.77
CA VAL A 42 9.92 -4.22 -17.53
C VAL A 42 9.30 -3.54 -16.31
N ALA A 43 8.94 -2.26 -16.44
CA ALA A 43 8.40 -1.45 -15.35
C ALA A 43 7.11 -2.02 -14.76
N VAL A 44 6.20 -2.54 -15.59
CA VAL A 44 4.89 -3.05 -15.12
C VAL A 44 5.05 -4.23 -14.16
N GLY A 45 5.95 -5.17 -14.45
CA GLY A 45 6.17 -6.34 -13.59
C GLY A 45 6.73 -5.94 -12.23
N ILE A 46 7.74 -5.06 -12.24
CA ILE A 46 8.39 -4.55 -11.04
C ILE A 46 7.39 -3.79 -10.16
N TYR A 47 6.61 -2.88 -10.75
CA TYR A 47 5.62 -2.07 -10.02
C TYR A 47 4.58 -2.95 -9.32
N ARG A 48 4.05 -3.97 -9.99
CA ARG A 48 3.06 -4.89 -9.39
C ARG A 48 3.59 -5.61 -8.15
N HIS A 49 4.88 -5.96 -8.15
CA HIS A 49 5.50 -6.63 -7.02
C HIS A 49 5.71 -5.69 -5.83
N TYR A 50 6.19 -4.46 -6.08
CA TYR A 50 6.35 -3.44 -5.03
C TYR A 50 5.03 -3.11 -4.33
N PHE A 51 3.94 -2.97 -5.08
CA PHE A 51 2.63 -2.68 -4.49
C PHE A 51 2.13 -3.80 -3.58
N ARG A 52 2.38 -5.07 -3.94
CA ARG A 52 1.98 -6.20 -3.09
C ARG A 52 2.69 -6.16 -1.74
N THR A 53 4.02 -6.00 -1.75
CA THR A 53 4.80 -5.98 -0.51
C THR A 53 4.47 -4.77 0.37
N ALA A 54 4.17 -3.61 -0.22
CA ALA A 54 3.80 -2.41 0.54
C ALA A 54 2.55 -2.63 1.41
N PHE A 55 1.54 -3.33 0.89
CA PHE A 55 0.29 -3.60 1.63
C PHE A 55 0.40 -4.76 2.63
N GLU A 56 1.46 -5.57 2.59
CA GLU A 56 1.61 -6.71 3.50
C GLU A 56 2.21 -6.33 4.86
N VAL A 57 2.82 -5.14 4.99
CA VAL A 57 3.46 -4.69 6.25
C VAL A 57 2.43 -4.21 7.27
N ASP A 58 1.37 -3.53 6.83
CA ASP A 58 0.35 -2.98 7.73
C ASP A 58 -0.38 -4.08 8.54
N PRO A 59 -0.86 -5.20 7.94
CA PRO A 59 -1.46 -6.33 8.65
C PRO A 59 -0.65 -6.89 9.81
N VAL A 60 0.67 -6.95 9.66
CA VAL A 60 1.59 -7.50 10.65
C VAL A 60 1.57 -6.64 11.92
N SER A 61 1.62 -5.31 11.76
CA SER A 61 1.57 -4.38 12.89
C SER A 61 0.25 -4.46 13.66
N VAL A 62 -0.87 -4.63 12.95
CA VAL A 62 -2.20 -4.78 13.55
C VAL A 62 -2.32 -6.12 14.26
N LEU A 63 -1.80 -7.21 13.69
CA LEU A 63 -1.73 -8.52 14.37
C LEU A 63 -0.98 -8.45 15.69
N MET A 64 0.17 -7.76 15.72
CA MET A 64 0.93 -7.57 16.94
C MET A 64 0.16 -6.74 17.97
N SER A 65 -0.52 -5.69 17.52
CA SER A 65 -1.36 -4.84 18.39
C SER A 65 -2.54 -5.63 18.96
N ALA A 66 -3.20 -6.46 18.15
CA ALA A 66 -4.26 -7.35 18.57
C ALA A 66 -3.75 -8.43 19.54
N SER A 67 -2.55 -8.97 19.32
CA SER A 67 -1.94 -9.93 20.26
C SER A 67 -1.69 -9.31 21.63
N ALA A 68 -1.25 -8.04 21.69
CA ALA A 68 -1.10 -7.32 22.95
C ALA A 68 -2.45 -7.12 23.64
N ALA A 69 -3.49 -6.73 22.88
CA ALA A 69 -4.84 -6.59 23.39
C ALA A 69 -5.42 -7.92 23.92
N MET A 70 -5.07 -9.07 23.31
CA MET A 70 -5.45 -10.40 23.80
C MET A 70 -4.81 -10.70 25.16
N GLU A 71 -3.55 -10.34 25.37
CA GLU A 71 -2.89 -10.52 26.67
C GLU A 71 -3.47 -9.59 27.74
N ASP A 72 -3.81 -8.35 27.38
CA ASP A 72 -4.48 -7.41 28.29
C ASP A 72 -5.86 -7.95 28.71
N TYR A 73 -6.65 -8.44 27.75
CA TYR A 73 -7.95 -9.06 28.05
C TYR A 73 -7.81 -10.29 28.95
N TYR A 74 -6.78 -11.12 28.71
CA TYR A 74 -6.49 -12.28 29.53
C TYR A 74 -6.08 -11.91 30.96
N ALA A 75 -5.34 -10.82 31.15
CA ALA A 75 -4.97 -10.32 32.47
C ALA A 75 -6.19 -9.90 33.30
N ASP A 76 -7.22 -9.35 32.65
CA ASP A 76 -8.43 -8.88 33.32
C ASP A 76 -9.47 -10.01 33.55
N HIS A 77 -9.64 -10.92 32.58
CA HIS A 77 -10.72 -11.91 32.59
C HIS A 77 -10.26 -13.35 32.86
N GLY A 78 -8.96 -13.64 32.75
CA GLY A 78 -8.40 -14.98 32.91
C GLY A 78 -8.69 -15.96 31.76
N THR A 79 -9.31 -15.50 30.67
CA THR A 79 -9.64 -16.28 29.47
C THR A 79 -9.55 -15.39 28.24
N TYR A 80 -9.20 -15.94 27.06
CA TYR A 80 -9.23 -15.19 25.81
C TYR A 80 -10.65 -15.05 25.25
N PRO A 81 -11.00 -13.93 24.60
CA PRO A 81 -12.31 -13.73 24.02
C PRO A 81 -12.47 -14.51 22.71
N SER A 82 -13.71 -14.86 22.37
CA SER A 82 -14.05 -15.52 21.11
C SER A 82 -14.37 -14.55 19.98
N GLN A 83 -14.60 -13.27 20.30
CA GLN A 83 -14.94 -12.21 19.36
C GLN A 83 -13.87 -11.13 19.44
N ILE A 84 -13.47 -10.61 18.28
CA ILE A 84 -12.41 -9.60 18.21
C ILE A 84 -12.84 -8.25 18.80
N GLU A 85 -14.14 -7.98 18.77
CA GLU A 85 -14.76 -6.75 19.26
C GLU A 85 -14.71 -6.65 20.79
N ASP A 86 -14.53 -7.76 21.50
CA ASP A 86 -14.30 -7.75 22.94
C ASP A 86 -12.90 -7.22 23.30
N LEU A 87 -12.00 -7.07 22.32
CA LEU A 87 -10.66 -6.55 22.53
C LEU A 87 -10.63 -5.02 22.55
N PRO A 88 -9.81 -4.43 23.45
CA PRO A 88 -9.66 -2.99 23.50
C PRO A 88 -9.09 -2.46 22.18
N GLY A 89 -9.80 -1.52 21.55
CA GLY A 89 -9.40 -0.87 20.29
C GLY A 89 -9.82 -1.60 19.01
N PHE A 90 -10.56 -2.71 19.11
CA PHE A 90 -11.04 -3.49 17.98
C PHE A 90 -12.58 -3.61 17.91
N ASP A 91 -13.31 -2.90 18.76
CA ASP A 91 -14.77 -2.79 18.67
C ASP A 91 -15.18 -1.78 17.58
N ASP A 92 -15.76 -2.26 16.49
CA ASP A 92 -16.37 -1.44 15.44
C ASP A 92 -17.92 -1.46 15.48
N GLY A 93 -18.51 -2.14 16.45
CA GLY A 93 -19.95 -2.30 16.62
C GLY A 93 -20.62 -3.33 15.70
N SER A 94 -19.88 -4.06 14.86
CA SER A 94 -20.44 -5.03 13.88
C SER A 94 -20.88 -6.35 14.53
N LYS A 95 -20.17 -6.81 15.59
CA LYS A 95 -20.40 -8.10 16.28
C LYS A 95 -20.37 -9.31 15.31
N ASP A 96 -19.47 -9.27 14.34
CA ASP A 96 -19.30 -10.31 13.32
C ASP A 96 -17.96 -11.06 13.45
N ASN A 97 -17.20 -10.81 14.52
CA ASN A 97 -15.84 -11.27 14.74
C ASN A 97 -14.87 -10.78 13.65
N GLU A 98 -15.16 -9.65 13.00
CA GLU A 98 -14.29 -9.07 11.98
C GLU A 98 -14.03 -7.60 12.28
N TYR A 99 -12.75 -7.21 12.34
CA TYR A 99 -12.38 -5.80 12.39
C TYR A 99 -11.69 -5.39 11.09
N ILE A 100 -12.19 -4.34 10.45
CA ILE A 100 -11.70 -3.86 9.15
C ILE A 100 -10.58 -2.83 9.36
N ILE A 101 -9.36 -3.17 8.92
CA ILE A 101 -8.17 -2.32 9.09
C ILE A 101 -8.20 -1.10 8.16
N HIS A 102 -8.71 -1.28 6.94
CA HIS A 102 -8.86 -0.22 5.95
C HIS A 102 -10.19 -0.36 5.23
N ASN A 103 -11.04 0.66 5.26
CA ASN A 103 -12.28 0.67 4.48
C ASN A 103 -12.02 1.18 3.05
N ASP A 104 -11.08 0.54 2.35
CA ASP A 104 -10.75 0.84 0.96
C ASP A 104 -11.79 0.23 0.00
N ARG A 105 -12.02 0.91 -1.13
CA ARG A 105 -12.87 0.38 -2.21
C ARG A 105 -12.24 -0.79 -2.95
N ASP A 106 -10.91 -0.88 -2.97
CA ASP A 106 -10.20 -1.99 -3.61
C ASP A 106 -10.13 -3.18 -2.64
N PRO A 107 -10.73 -4.34 -2.98
CA PRO A 107 -10.71 -5.53 -2.13
C PRO A 107 -9.30 -6.06 -1.84
N ARG A 108 -8.29 -5.71 -2.64
CA ARG A 108 -6.90 -6.14 -2.44
C ARG A 108 -6.23 -5.41 -1.28
N ARG A 109 -6.69 -4.19 -1.00
CA ARG A 109 -6.18 -3.29 0.05
C ARG A 109 -7.05 -3.27 1.30
N LYS A 110 -8.27 -3.79 1.18
CA LYS A 110 -9.16 -4.02 2.31
C LYS A 110 -8.72 -5.28 3.05
N PHE A 111 -8.38 -5.14 4.32
CA PHE A 111 -8.02 -6.24 5.22
C PHE A 111 -9.02 -6.36 6.36
N LYS A 112 -9.25 -7.59 6.79
CA LYS A 112 -9.97 -7.91 8.02
C LYS A 112 -9.07 -8.72 8.95
N ILE A 113 -9.17 -8.44 10.24
CA ILE A 113 -8.61 -9.25 11.31
C ILE A 113 -9.75 -9.92 12.06
N TYR A 114 -9.56 -11.18 12.45
CA TYR A 114 -10.54 -11.95 13.21
C TYR A 114 -9.85 -12.97 14.11
N ILE A 115 -10.56 -13.38 15.17
CA ILE A 115 -10.13 -14.48 16.02
C ILE A 115 -10.52 -15.79 15.32
N ALA A 116 -9.53 -16.57 14.88
CA ALA A 116 -9.75 -17.85 14.22
C ALA A 116 -10.08 -18.97 15.21
N SER A 117 -9.46 -18.94 16.39
CA SER A 117 -9.83 -19.78 17.53
C SER A 117 -9.31 -19.15 18.82
N ALA A 118 -10.07 -19.30 19.90
CA ALA A 118 -9.65 -18.90 21.23
C ALA A 118 -10.19 -19.89 22.25
N ASN A 119 -9.31 -20.31 23.15
CA ASN A 119 -9.58 -21.16 24.30
C ASN A 119 -9.08 -20.45 25.57
N ALA A 120 -9.21 -21.08 26.74
CA ALA A 120 -8.70 -20.52 27.99
C ALA A 120 -7.16 -20.36 28.05
N THR A 121 -6.39 -21.06 27.20
CA THR A 121 -4.93 -21.09 27.27
C THR A 121 -4.23 -20.83 25.95
N ALA A 122 -4.96 -20.61 24.86
CA ALA A 122 -4.38 -20.41 23.54
C ALA A 122 -5.33 -19.66 22.62
N TYR A 123 -4.77 -18.94 21.67
CA TYR A 123 -5.53 -18.27 20.62
C TYR A 123 -4.79 -18.26 19.28
N SER A 124 -5.57 -18.08 18.23
CA SER A 124 -5.12 -17.90 16.86
C SER A 124 -5.79 -16.66 16.28
N LEU A 125 -4.99 -15.67 15.90
CA LEU A 125 -5.43 -14.50 15.15
C LEU A 125 -5.13 -14.71 13.68
N LYS A 126 -6.04 -14.27 12.82
CA LYS A 126 -5.83 -14.27 11.37
C LYS A 126 -6.15 -12.92 10.78
N VAL A 127 -5.35 -12.54 9.79
CA VAL A 127 -5.62 -11.40 8.93
C VAL A 127 -5.65 -11.86 7.49
N GLU A 128 -6.69 -11.46 6.77
CA GLU A 128 -6.77 -11.70 5.33
C GLU A 128 -7.33 -10.48 4.60
N ASN A 129 -6.97 -10.34 3.33
CA ASN A 129 -7.60 -9.35 2.46
C ASN A 129 -8.86 -9.90 1.78
N TYR A 130 -9.72 -8.99 1.33
CA TYR A 130 -10.96 -9.33 0.61
C TYR A 130 -10.71 -9.68 -0.88
N ALA A 131 -9.48 -10.02 -1.27
CA ALA A 131 -9.15 -10.36 -2.64
C ALA A 131 -9.95 -11.59 -3.12
N THR A 132 -10.57 -11.46 -4.30
CA THR A 132 -11.36 -12.53 -4.93
C THR A 132 -10.52 -13.52 -5.71
N SER A 133 -9.30 -13.15 -6.10
CA SER A 133 -8.36 -13.98 -6.85
C SER A 133 -7.29 -14.54 -5.93
N GLU A 134 -6.97 -15.83 -6.08
CA GLU A 134 -5.95 -16.53 -5.30
C GLU A 134 -4.57 -15.85 -5.40
N ASP A 135 -4.21 -15.33 -6.58
CA ASP A 135 -2.92 -14.66 -6.83
C ASP A 135 -2.65 -13.40 -6.01
N TRP A 136 -3.72 -12.80 -5.46
CA TRP A 136 -3.66 -11.58 -4.67
C TRP A 136 -4.12 -11.81 -3.24
N LYS A 137 -4.40 -13.07 -2.86
CA LYS A 137 -4.82 -13.40 -1.51
C LYS A 137 -3.61 -13.36 -0.58
N ILE A 138 -3.70 -12.49 0.42
CA ILE A 138 -2.70 -12.32 1.47
C ILE A 138 -3.34 -12.83 2.75
N VAL A 139 -2.67 -13.74 3.44
CA VAL A 139 -3.12 -14.31 4.71
C VAL A 139 -1.96 -14.40 5.67
N TRP A 140 -2.17 -13.86 6.86
CA TRP A 140 -1.27 -13.94 7.99
C TRP A 140 -1.98 -14.64 9.14
N SER A 141 -1.23 -15.47 9.87
CA SER A 141 -1.71 -16.08 11.11
C SER A 141 -0.71 -15.87 12.23
N LEU A 142 -1.23 -15.71 13.44
CA LEU A 142 -0.44 -15.59 14.65
C LEU A 142 -1.06 -16.51 15.69
N ASN A 143 -0.26 -17.42 16.21
CA ASN A 143 -0.70 -18.37 17.22
C ASN A 143 0.05 -18.10 18.52
N CYS A 144 -0.68 -18.08 19.63
CA CYS A 144 -0.15 -17.84 20.97
C CYS A 144 -0.75 -18.77 22.00
N THR A 145 -0.05 -18.87 23.11
CA THR A 145 -0.48 -19.57 24.31
C THR A 145 -0.37 -18.64 25.52
N ALA A 146 -1.26 -18.81 26.50
CA ALA A 146 -1.23 -18.08 27.75
C ALA A 146 0.13 -18.22 28.45
N GLY A 147 0.67 -17.10 28.93
CA GLY A 147 1.97 -17.06 29.59
C GLY A 147 3.17 -17.22 28.65
N ALA A 148 2.97 -17.10 27.34
CA ALA A 148 4.07 -17.01 26.40
C ALA A 148 4.92 -15.75 26.70
N PRO A 149 6.27 -15.83 26.68
CA PRO A 149 7.11 -14.66 26.87
C PRO A 149 6.80 -13.55 25.86
N VAL A 150 6.99 -12.29 26.25
CA VAL A 150 6.83 -11.16 25.34
C VAL A 150 7.66 -11.36 24.06
N GLY A 151 7.01 -11.29 22.90
CA GLY A 151 7.65 -11.45 21.59
C GLY A 151 7.94 -12.88 21.14
N SER A 152 7.54 -13.92 21.89
CA SER A 152 7.63 -15.31 21.39
C SER A 152 6.60 -15.61 20.31
N CYS A 153 5.45 -14.95 20.38
CA CYS A 153 4.44 -15.03 19.34
C CYS A 153 4.81 -14.16 18.16
N LYS A 154 4.91 -14.78 16.98
CA LYS A 154 5.27 -14.09 15.76
C LYS A 154 4.26 -14.38 14.66
N PRO A 155 3.90 -13.37 13.86
CA PRO A 155 3.01 -13.55 12.73
C PRO A 155 3.74 -14.30 11.61
N VAL A 156 3.06 -15.29 11.05
CA VAL A 156 3.53 -16.11 9.95
C VAL A 156 2.64 -15.87 8.73
N GLN A 157 3.28 -15.64 7.58
CA GLN A 157 2.57 -15.49 6.32
C GLN A 157 2.19 -16.87 5.77
N GLU A 158 0.89 -17.16 5.68
CA GLU A 158 0.36 -18.37 5.05
C GLU A 158 0.26 -18.20 3.52
N LYS A 159 -0.16 -17.01 3.07
CA LYS A 159 -0.28 -16.65 1.64
C LYS A 159 0.17 -15.22 1.41
N GLY A 160 0.82 -14.97 0.27
CA GLY A 160 1.30 -13.65 -0.13
C GLY A 160 2.66 -13.67 -0.84
N SER A 161 3.26 -12.48 -0.97
CA SER A 161 4.60 -12.27 -1.49
C SER A 161 5.61 -12.85 -0.50
N GLY A 162 6.09 -14.07 -0.74
CA GLY A 162 6.94 -14.83 0.20
C GLY A 162 8.26 -14.17 0.66
N ILE A 163 8.52 -12.92 0.29
CA ILE A 163 9.59 -12.05 0.80
C ILE A 163 9.45 -11.81 2.30
N LEU A 164 8.23 -11.60 2.80
CA LEU A 164 8.02 -11.31 4.22
C LEU A 164 8.02 -12.57 5.10
N ARG A 165 8.02 -13.77 4.49
CA ARG A 165 8.02 -15.06 5.21
C ARG A 165 9.25 -15.30 6.08
N LYS A 166 10.35 -14.57 5.87
CA LYS A 166 11.63 -14.76 6.61
C LYS A 166 12.07 -13.53 7.43
N LEU A 167 11.24 -12.49 7.50
CA LEU A 167 11.63 -11.23 8.13
C LEU A 167 11.25 -11.11 9.61
N PHE A 168 10.54 -12.09 10.17
CA PHE A 168 10.08 -12.10 11.56
C PHE A 168 10.45 -13.41 12.26
#